data_AF-X1HE80-F1
#
_entry.id   AF-X1HE80-F1
#
_cell.length_a   1.000
_cell.length_b   1.000
_cell.length_c   1.000
_cell.angle_alpha   90.00
_cell.angle_beta   90.00
_cell.angle_gamma   90.00
#
_symmetry.space_group_name_H-M   'P 1'
#
loop_
_entity.id
_entity.type
_entity.pdbx_description
1 polymer ?
#
loop_
_entity_poly.entity_id
_entity_poly.type
_entity_poly.pdbx_seq_one_letter_code
_entity_poly.pdbx_strand_id
1 'polypeptide(L)'
;MAAATGRSAEIPLIDGHTHCFSPDVAAILTGVMDRCNLRAFNVCGIVCRGGLSSIQNPLALLLKLLHPGTVYACGGLCYKLPPRTKSNFDPLGQAKRLMALGFDGIKMIEGKPTAYKFTGIAMNDPVYDEYYSWIQAERIPVVF
;
A
#
# COMPACT_ATOMS: atom_id res chain seq x y z
N MET A 1 27.35 -27.01 -7.44
CA MET A 1 26.29 -26.31 -6.68
C MET A 1 24.96 -26.69 -7.29
N ALA A 2 24.10 -27.39 -6.56
CA ALA A 2 22.80 -27.80 -7.06
C ALA A 2 21.86 -26.58 -7.13
N ALA A 3 21.22 -26.38 -8.28
CA ALA A 3 20.16 -25.40 -8.44
C ALA A 3 19.00 -25.76 -7.50
N ALA A 4 18.54 -24.79 -6.72
CA ALA A 4 17.30 -24.91 -5.95
C ALA A 4 16.14 -25.08 -6.94
N THR A 5 15.81 -26.34 -7.21
CA THR A 5 14.67 -26.79 -7.98
C THR A 5 13.52 -26.91 -7.00
N GLY A 6 12.59 -25.96 -7.06
CA GLY A 6 11.38 -26.01 -6.24
C GLY A 6 10.84 -24.63 -5.97
N ARG A 7 10.24 -24.01 -6.99
CA ARG A 7 9.06 -23.21 -6.68
C ARG A 7 8.05 -24.18 -6.06
N SER A 8 7.46 -23.89 -4.90
CA SER A 8 6.24 -24.52 -4.34
C SER A 8 5.39 -25.03 -5.50
N ALA A 9 5.52 -26.33 -5.80
CA ALA A 9 5.25 -26.80 -7.15
C ALA A 9 3.75 -26.92 -7.45
N GLU A 10 2.91 -26.85 -6.41
CA GLU A 10 1.46 -27.06 -6.56
C GLU A 10 0.63 -25.77 -6.43
N ILE A 11 1.05 -24.79 -5.62
CA ILE A 11 0.31 -23.52 -5.43
C ILE A 11 1.29 -22.33 -5.31
N PRO A 12 1.23 -21.34 -6.22
CA PRO A 12 1.99 -20.09 -6.07
C PRO A 12 1.57 -19.31 -4.83
N LEU A 13 2.52 -18.97 -3.96
CA LEU A 13 2.27 -18.17 -2.76
C LEU A 13 2.48 -16.68 -3.05
N ILE A 14 1.54 -15.84 -2.66
CA ILE A 14 1.63 -14.37 -2.77
C ILE A 14 1.42 -13.78 -1.39
N ASP A 15 2.34 -12.94 -0.92
CA ASP A 15 2.10 -12.14 0.28
C ASP A 15 1.35 -10.86 -0.08
N GLY A 16 0.07 -10.79 0.29
CA GLY A 16 -0.80 -9.68 -0.06
C GLY A 16 -0.59 -8.41 0.78
N HIS A 17 0.19 -8.46 1.86
CA HIS A 17 0.29 -7.34 2.79
C HIS A 17 1.65 -7.27 3.49
N THR A 18 2.56 -6.47 2.93
CA THR A 18 3.86 -6.15 3.53
C THR A 18 4.05 -4.64 3.68
N HIS A 19 5.07 -4.22 4.43
CA HIS A 19 5.43 -2.82 4.61
C HIS A 19 6.93 -2.62 4.41
N CYS A 20 7.31 -1.52 3.77
CA CYS A 20 8.70 -1.12 3.58
C CYS A 20 8.96 0.23 4.24
N PHE A 21 9.56 0.22 5.43
CA PHE A 21 9.81 1.44 6.22
C PHE A 21 11.19 2.08 5.97
N SER A 22 12.10 1.36 5.30
CA SER A 22 13.44 1.84 4.98
C SER A 22 14.03 1.10 3.78
N PRO A 23 15.09 1.63 3.14
CA PRO A 23 15.83 0.92 2.10
C PRO A 23 16.40 -0.44 2.55
N ASP A 24 16.80 -0.58 3.82
CA ASP A 24 17.29 -1.85 4.36
C ASP A 24 16.18 -2.92 4.39
N VAL A 25 14.96 -2.51 4.72
CA VAL A 25 13.78 -3.40 4.70
C VAL A 25 13.46 -3.84 3.26
N ALA A 26 13.65 -2.96 2.27
CA ALA A 26 13.48 -3.33 0.86
C ALA A 26 14.38 -4.51 0.46
N ALA A 27 15.66 -4.51 0.87
CA ALA A 27 16.58 -5.62 0.62
C ALA A 27 16.19 -6.91 1.37
N ILE A 28 15.63 -6.78 2.58
CA ILE A 28 15.12 -7.92 3.35
C ILE A 28 13.91 -8.54 2.63
N LEU A 29 12.96 -7.73 2.16
CA LEU A 29 11.74 -8.20 1.50
C LEU A 29 12.06 -9.01 0.24
N THR A 30 13.04 -8.57 -0.56
CA THR A 30 13.47 -9.33 -1.74
C THR A 30 14.14 -10.65 -1.36
N GLY A 31 14.97 -10.67 -0.31
CA GLY A 31 15.53 -11.92 0.22
C GLY A 31 14.49 -12.88 0.80
N VAL A 32 13.40 -12.37 1.37
CA VAL A 32 12.26 -13.18 1.84
C VAL A 32 11.53 -13.84 0.68
N MET A 33 11.35 -13.15 -0.46
CA MET A 33 10.75 -13.78 -1.65
C MET A 33 11.48 -15.05 -2.04
N ASP A 34 12.80 -15.00 -2.09
CA ASP A 34 13.62 -16.14 -2.51
C ASP A 34 13.57 -17.27 -1.46
N ARG A 35 13.70 -16.93 -0.17
CA ARG A 35 13.75 -17.91 0.92
C ARG A 35 12.43 -18.62 1.19
N CYS A 36 11.32 -17.90 1.05
CA CYS A 36 9.97 -18.43 1.24
C CYS A 36 9.34 -18.89 -0.07
N ASN A 37 10.03 -18.74 -1.19
CA ASN A 37 9.54 -19.03 -2.52
C ASN A 37 8.17 -18.36 -2.79
N LEU A 38 8.11 -17.05 -2.58
CA LEU A 38 6.94 -16.27 -2.92
C LEU A 38 6.96 -15.96 -4.43
N ARG A 39 5.81 -16.11 -5.09
CA ARG A 39 5.61 -15.70 -6.48
C ARG A 39 5.59 -14.18 -6.62
N ALA A 40 5.05 -13.50 -5.62
CA ALA A 40 4.97 -12.05 -5.56
C ALA A 40 4.70 -11.57 -4.12
N PHE A 41 4.88 -10.27 -3.89
CA PHE A 41 4.30 -9.59 -2.74
C PHE A 41 3.68 -8.25 -3.11
N ASN A 42 2.81 -7.76 -2.24
CA ASN A 42 2.25 -6.42 -2.30
C ASN A 42 2.78 -5.57 -1.14
N VAL A 43 3.32 -4.38 -1.46
CA VAL A 43 3.80 -3.41 -0.47
C VAL A 43 2.73 -2.36 -0.22
N CYS A 44 2.24 -2.32 1.01
CA CYS A 44 1.20 -1.41 1.46
C CYS A 44 1.81 -0.18 2.14
N GLY A 45 1.46 1.03 1.69
CA GLY A 45 1.88 2.26 2.37
C GLY A 45 1.01 2.60 3.58
N ILE A 46 1.61 2.90 4.75
CA ILE A 46 0.89 3.49 5.89
C ILE A 46 1.37 4.92 6.12
N VAL A 47 1.02 5.85 5.23
CA VAL A 47 1.53 7.24 5.33
C VAL A 47 0.80 8.11 6.37
N CYS A 48 -0.31 7.62 6.95
CA CYS A 48 -1.16 8.36 7.88
C CYS A 48 -0.42 8.94 9.10
N ARG A 49 0.64 8.27 9.58
CA ARG A 49 1.37 8.69 10.79
C ARG A 49 2.33 9.86 10.54
N GLY A 50 2.65 10.20 9.29
CA GLY A 50 3.66 11.20 8.95
C GLY A 50 5.09 10.80 9.37
N GLY A 51 6.05 11.72 9.23
CA GLY A 51 7.45 11.45 9.56
C GLY A 51 8.03 10.32 8.70
N LEU A 52 8.70 9.35 9.33
CA LEU A 52 9.26 8.17 8.64
C LEU A 52 8.19 7.36 7.91
N SER A 53 6.91 7.46 8.30
CA SER A 53 5.84 6.73 7.61
C SER A 53 5.57 7.27 6.20
N SER A 54 5.92 8.53 5.91
CA SER A 54 5.69 9.16 4.60
C SER A 54 6.55 8.57 3.48
N ILE A 55 7.68 7.92 3.81
CA ILE A 55 8.60 7.34 2.83
C ILE A 55 8.06 6.03 2.23
N GLN A 56 7.05 5.41 2.85
CA GLN A 56 6.55 4.09 2.44
C GLN A 56 5.94 4.09 1.03
N ASN A 57 5.20 5.13 0.63
CA ASN A 57 4.66 5.21 -0.74
C ASN A 57 5.80 5.28 -1.78
N PRO A 58 6.78 6.21 -1.67
CA PRO A 58 7.96 6.20 -2.55
C PRO A 58 8.73 4.87 -2.58
N LEU A 59 8.94 4.23 -1.42
CA LEU A 59 9.65 2.94 -1.36
C LEU A 59 8.87 1.81 -2.03
N ALA A 60 7.55 1.76 -1.82
CA ALA A 60 6.68 0.77 -2.46
C ALA A 60 6.73 0.92 -3.99
N LEU A 61 6.64 2.16 -4.50
CA LEU A 61 6.72 2.43 -5.93
C LEU A 61 8.11 2.09 -6.49
N LEU A 62 9.18 2.44 -5.77
CA LEU A 62 10.55 2.08 -6.17
C LEU A 62 10.72 0.55 -6.26
N LEU A 63 10.25 -0.20 -5.26
CA LEU A 63 10.33 -1.66 -5.27
C LEU A 63 9.57 -2.27 -6.45
N LYS A 64 8.38 -1.76 -6.74
CA LYS A 64 7.61 -2.17 -7.93
C LYS A 64 8.39 -1.92 -9.22
N LEU A 65 9.02 -0.75 -9.36
CA LEU A 65 9.81 -0.40 -10.54
C LEU A 65 11.04 -1.31 -10.71
N LEU A 66 11.68 -1.70 -9.60
CA LEU A 66 12.84 -2.58 -9.61
C LEU A 66 12.49 -4.06 -9.86
N HIS A 67 11.24 -4.46 -9.56
CA HIS A 67 10.79 -5.86 -9.62
C HIS A 67 9.42 -6.00 -10.33
N PRO A 68 9.33 -5.64 -11.62
CA PRO A 68 8.08 -5.68 -12.35
C PRO A 68 7.52 -7.12 -12.45
N GLY A 69 6.22 -7.29 -12.18
CA GLY A 69 5.53 -8.58 -12.27
C GLY A 69 5.77 -9.53 -11.08
N THR A 70 6.54 -9.12 -10.08
CA THR A 70 6.72 -9.82 -8.81
C THR A 70 6.48 -8.93 -7.59
N VAL A 71 6.53 -7.60 -7.74
CA VAL A 71 6.16 -6.66 -6.69
C VAL A 71 5.00 -5.78 -7.13
N TYR A 72 3.96 -5.74 -6.31
CA TYR A 72 2.82 -4.84 -6.43
C TYR A 72 2.86 -3.79 -5.31
N ALA A 73 2.19 -2.67 -5.51
CA ALA A 73 2.17 -1.57 -4.55
C ALA A 73 0.75 -1.03 -4.32
N CYS A 74 0.30 -1.03 -3.06
CA CYS A 74 -0.91 -0.32 -2.65
C CYS A 74 -0.55 0.98 -1.91
N GLY A 75 -0.94 2.11 -2.50
CA GLY A 75 -0.58 3.44 -2.00
C GLY A 75 -1.42 3.83 -0.79
N GLY A 76 -0.77 4.27 0.28
CA GLY A 76 -1.46 4.76 1.47
C GLY A 76 -1.99 6.19 1.30
N LEU A 77 -3.17 6.47 1.85
CA LEU A 77 -3.71 7.83 1.97
C LEU A 77 -3.03 8.62 3.09
N CYS A 78 -2.80 9.91 2.86
CA CYS A 78 -2.28 10.86 3.84
C CYS A 78 -3.42 11.67 4.46
N TYR A 79 -3.49 11.63 5.79
CA TYR A 79 -4.50 12.31 6.61
C TYR A 79 -3.95 13.60 7.24
N LYS A 80 -2.66 13.90 6.98
CA LYS A 80 -1.94 15.03 7.57
C LYS A 80 -1.60 16.07 6.51
N LEU A 81 -2.40 17.12 6.46
CA LEU A 81 -1.99 18.42 5.94
C LEU A 81 -2.32 19.48 7.01
N PRO A 82 -1.35 20.29 7.47
CA PRO A 82 -1.65 21.52 8.18
C PRO A 82 -2.25 22.55 7.19
N PRO A 83 -3.27 23.35 7.56
CA PRO A 83 -4.04 23.33 8.81
C PRO A 83 -5.15 22.25 8.81
N ARG A 84 -5.52 21.80 10.02
CA ARG A 84 -6.27 20.57 10.30
C ARG A 84 -7.78 20.79 10.31
N THR A 85 -8.43 20.47 9.21
CA THR A 85 -9.89 20.38 9.11
C THR A 85 -10.24 19.23 8.17
N LYS A 86 -11.39 18.57 8.38
CA LYS A 86 -11.93 17.59 7.43
C LYS A 86 -12.01 18.16 6.00
N SER A 87 -12.21 19.47 5.88
CA SER A 87 -12.25 20.18 4.58
C SER A 87 -10.99 20.07 3.75
N ASN A 88 -9.83 19.75 4.35
CA ASN A 88 -8.55 19.67 3.66
C ASN A 88 -8.14 18.23 3.34
N PHE A 89 -8.96 17.25 3.71
CA PHE A 89 -8.72 15.85 3.37
C PHE A 89 -9.38 15.52 2.04
N ASP A 90 -8.55 15.31 1.02
CA ASP A 90 -8.94 14.96 -0.35
C ASP A 90 -8.56 13.50 -0.66
N PRO A 91 -9.35 12.50 -0.22
CA PRO A 91 -9.05 11.09 -0.48
C PRO A 91 -9.14 10.76 -1.97
N LEU A 92 -10.12 11.33 -2.69
CA LEU A 92 -10.31 11.09 -4.12
C LEU A 92 -9.12 11.57 -4.96
N GLY A 93 -8.69 12.82 -4.78
CA GLY A 93 -7.55 13.36 -5.51
C GLY A 93 -6.24 12.69 -5.13
N GLN A 94 -6.07 12.26 -3.88
CA GLN A 94 -4.93 11.41 -3.50
C GLN A 94 -4.95 10.06 -4.22
N ALA A 95 -6.09 9.38 -4.25
CA ALA A 95 -6.23 8.09 -4.95
C ALA A 95 -5.95 8.22 -6.45
N LYS A 96 -6.50 9.25 -7.10
CA LYS A 96 -6.22 9.56 -8.51
C LYS A 96 -4.72 9.79 -8.77
N ARG A 97 -4.04 10.54 -7.90
CA ARG A 97 -2.57 10.75 -8.00
C ARG A 97 -1.81 9.44 -7.83
N LEU A 98 -2.19 8.60 -6.88
CA LEU A 98 -1.56 7.29 -6.65
C LEU A 98 -1.74 6.37 -7.88
N MET A 99 -2.95 6.28 -8.42
CA MET A 99 -3.17 5.48 -9.64
C MET A 99 -2.39 6.03 -10.83
N ALA A 100 -2.34 7.36 -11.00
CA ALA A 100 -1.55 7.99 -12.07
C ALA A 100 -0.03 7.75 -11.94
N LEU A 101 0.48 7.56 -10.72
CA LEU A 101 1.88 7.18 -10.45
C LEU A 101 2.16 5.69 -10.71
N GLY A 102 1.13 4.88 -10.98
CA GLY A 102 1.26 3.47 -11.29
C GLY A 102 1.18 2.55 -10.07
N PHE A 103 0.53 2.95 -8.97
CA PHE A 103 0.14 2.01 -7.91
C PHE A 103 -0.93 1.01 -8.40
N ASP A 104 -0.99 -0.17 -7.78
CA ASP A 104 -1.92 -1.25 -8.12
C ASP A 104 -3.22 -1.22 -7.31
N GLY A 105 -3.28 -0.38 -6.28
CA GLY A 105 -4.44 -0.26 -5.40
C GLY A 105 -4.20 0.77 -4.29
N ILE A 106 -5.16 0.87 -3.37
CA ILE A 106 -5.11 1.81 -2.26
C ILE A 106 -5.07 1.07 -0.93
N LYS A 107 -4.18 1.52 -0.04
CA LYS A 107 -4.12 1.09 1.35
C LYS A 107 -4.91 2.06 2.23
N MET A 108 -5.97 1.56 2.83
CA MET A 108 -6.72 2.24 3.88
C MET A 108 -6.28 1.75 5.25
N ILE A 109 -6.27 2.64 6.25
CA ILE A 109 -5.85 2.33 7.63
C ILE A 109 -7.03 2.35 8.60
N GLU A 110 -8.16 2.88 8.17
CA GLU A 110 -9.35 3.22 8.95
C GLU A 110 -10.06 1.99 9.52
N GLY A 111 -9.78 0.80 8.96
CA GLY A 111 -10.21 -0.48 9.56
C GLY A 111 -9.60 -0.75 10.93
N LYS A 112 -8.55 0.00 11.34
CA LYS A 112 -7.92 -0.15 12.65
C LYS A 112 -8.56 0.80 13.67
N PRO A 113 -9.05 0.31 14.82
CA PRO A 113 -9.58 1.19 15.87
C PRO A 113 -8.59 2.28 16.35
N THR A 114 -7.29 1.97 16.34
CA THR A 114 -6.24 2.94 16.68
C THR A 114 -6.04 4.03 15.63
N ALA A 115 -6.37 3.76 14.36
CA ALA A 115 -6.32 4.74 13.30
C ALA A 115 -7.54 5.67 13.34
N TYR A 116 -8.72 5.16 13.70
CA TYR A 116 -9.88 6.01 13.95
C TYR A 116 -9.61 7.02 15.07
N LYS A 117 -9.03 6.57 16.20
CA LYS A 117 -8.62 7.47 17.31
C LYS A 117 -7.66 8.58 16.86
N PHE A 118 -6.87 8.31 15.82
CA PHE A 118 -5.86 9.23 15.34
C PHE A 118 -6.37 10.20 14.26
N THR A 119 -7.19 9.69 13.34
CA THR A 119 -7.71 10.45 12.19
C THR A 119 -8.99 11.21 12.54
N GLY A 120 -9.83 10.65 13.42
CA GLY A 120 -11.16 11.18 13.73
C GLY A 120 -12.16 11.05 12.57
N ILE A 121 -11.86 10.23 11.56
CA ILE A 121 -12.69 10.04 10.37
C ILE A 121 -13.12 8.57 10.33
N ALA A 122 -14.42 8.32 10.36
CA ALA A 122 -14.97 6.97 10.29
C ALA A 122 -14.84 6.42 8.86
N MET A 123 -14.77 5.09 8.70
CA MET A 123 -14.69 4.47 7.36
C MET A 123 -15.87 4.80 6.46
N ASN A 124 -17.03 5.10 7.04
CA ASN A 124 -18.27 5.48 6.35
C ASN A 124 -18.56 6.99 6.45
N ASP A 125 -17.56 7.80 6.76
CA ASP A 125 -17.71 9.27 6.76
C ASP A 125 -17.97 9.75 5.32
N PRO A 126 -18.92 10.69 5.10
CA PRO A 126 -19.26 11.19 3.77
C PRO A 126 -18.08 11.77 2.97
N VAL A 127 -16.96 12.12 3.62
CA VAL A 127 -15.72 12.53 2.93
C VAL A 127 -15.19 11.46 1.96
N TYR A 128 -15.59 10.19 2.13
CA TYR A 128 -15.20 9.09 1.24
C TYR A 128 -16.23 8.77 0.15
N ASP A 129 -17.40 9.40 0.10
CA ASP A 129 -18.48 8.97 -0.81
C ASP A 129 -18.06 9.01 -2.28
N GLU A 130 -17.46 10.12 -2.73
CA GLU A 130 -16.92 10.24 -4.09
C GLU A 130 -15.71 9.34 -4.30
N TYR A 131 -14.88 9.16 -3.27
CA TYR A 131 -13.72 8.28 -3.30
C TYR A 131 -14.11 6.81 -3.52
N TYR A 132 -15.08 6.30 -2.77
CA TYR A 132 -15.58 4.93 -2.91
C TYR A 132 -16.34 4.74 -4.21
N SER A 133 -17.16 5.72 -4.61
CA SER A 133 -17.87 5.69 -5.90
C SER A 133 -16.90 5.57 -7.06
N TRP A 134 -15.82 6.36 -7.05
CA TRP A 134 -14.79 6.32 -8.07
C TRP A 134 -13.97 5.03 -8.04
N ILE A 135 -13.48 4.60 -6.86
CA ILE A 135 -12.72 3.35 -6.73
C ILE A 135 -13.53 2.14 -7.20
N GLN A 136 -14.82 2.08 -6.89
CA GLN A 136 -15.69 1.02 -7.33
C GLN A 136 -15.87 1.04 -8.85
N ALA A 137 -16.12 2.21 -9.44
CA ALA A 137 -16.28 2.37 -10.89
C ALA A 137 -15.03 1.93 -11.66
N GLU A 138 -13.84 2.32 -11.16
CA GLU A 138 -12.54 1.97 -11.75
C GLU A 138 -12.05 0.56 -11.36
N ARG A 139 -12.79 -0.14 -10.49
CA ARG A 139 -12.45 -1.49 -9.98
C ARG A 139 -11.06 -1.53 -9.31
N ILE A 140 -10.70 -0.46 -8.62
CA ILE A 140 -9.42 -0.33 -7.94
C ILE A 140 -9.43 -1.17 -6.65
N PRO A 141 -8.43 -2.06 -6.44
CA PRO A 141 -8.33 -2.83 -5.21
C PRO A 141 -8.09 -1.94 -3.99
N VAL A 142 -8.78 -2.24 -2.89
CA VAL A 142 -8.56 -1.61 -1.58
C VAL A 142 -8.15 -2.69 -0.58
N VAL A 143 -7.11 -2.40 0.20
CA VAL A 143 -6.59 -3.27 1.27
C VAL A 143 -6.61 -2.52 2.61
N PHE A 144 -6.91 -3.20 3.72
CA PHE A 144 -7.14 -2.65 5.08
C PHE A 144 -6.13 -3.10 6.13
#